data_AF-A0A2C9M0T7-F1
#
_entry.id   AF-A0A2C9M0T7-F1
#
_cell.length_a   1.000
_cell.length_b   1.000
_cell.length_c   1.000
_cell.angle_alpha   90.00
_cell.angle_beta   90.00
_cell.angle_gamma   90.00
#
_symmetry.space_group_name_H-M   'P 1'
#
loop_
_entity.id
_entity.type
_entity.pdbx_description
1 polymer ?
#
loop_
_entity_poly.entity_id
_entity_poly.type
_entity_poly.pdbx_seq_one_letter_code
_entity_poly.pdbx_strand_id
1 'polypeptide(L)'
;MTFKWTISDYFSKLRSEHLGYIPKQISSPFYLAHCGYRCQMEAYLNGDGTARDKGLSVFLRVIRGDYDKLLTWPVYLSLDIVLINQS
;
A
#
# COMPACT_ATOMS: atom_id res chain seq x y z
N MET A 1 -9.54 -8.41 -10.64
CA MET A 1 -9.65 -8.41 -9.16
C MET A 1 -9.27 -7.03 -8.68
N THR A 2 -10.07 -6.40 -7.81
CA THR A 2 -9.81 -5.03 -7.32
C THR A 2 -9.79 -5.05 -5.80
N PHE A 3 -8.69 -4.59 -5.20
CA PHE A 3 -8.59 -4.39 -3.76
C PHE A 3 -8.93 -2.93 -3.43
N LYS A 4 -9.85 -2.72 -2.47
CA LYS A 4 -10.21 -1.39 -1.99
C LYS A 4 -9.72 -1.22 -0.56
N TRP A 5 -9.03 -0.12 -0.30
CA TRP A 5 -8.51 0.21 1.01
C TRP A 5 -8.93 1.63 1.40
N THR A 6 -9.56 1.76 2.57
CA THR A 6 -9.94 3.04 3.15
C THR A 6 -9.04 3.34 4.34
N ILE A 7 -8.47 4.54 4.36
CA ILE A 7 -7.73 5.06 5.52
C ILE A 7 -8.68 6.01 6.26
N SER A 8 -9.27 5.53 7.36
CA SER A 8 -10.06 6.36 8.27
C SER A 8 -9.17 7.36 9.03
N ASP A 9 -9.75 8.41 9.60
CA ASP A 9 -9.06 9.32 10.54
C ASP A 9 -7.79 9.97 9.93
N TYR A 10 -7.87 10.35 8.65
CA TYR A 10 -6.74 10.79 7.84
C TYR A 10 -5.90 11.88 8.53
N PHE A 11 -6.52 12.96 9.03
CA PHE A 11 -5.78 14.06 9.65
C PHE A 11 -5.06 13.65 10.94
N SER A 12 -5.66 12.78 11.74
CA SER A 12 -5.02 12.26 12.95
C SER A 12 -3.81 11.41 12.62
N LYS A 13 -3.92 10.54 11.61
CA LYS A 13 -2.80 9.69 11.13
C LYS A 13 -1.71 10.51 10.46
N LEU A 14 -2.07 11.51 9.64
CA LEU A 14 -1.13 12.45 9.04
C LEU A 14 -0.33 13.20 10.12
N ARG A 15 -1.00 13.67 11.18
CA ARG A 15 -0.34 14.31 12.31
C ARG A 15 0.61 13.34 13.02
N SER A 16 0.20 12.10 13.25
CA SER A 16 1.08 11.08 13.84
C SER A 16 2.33 10.79 13.00
N GLU A 17 2.19 10.79 11.67
CA GLU A 17 3.33 10.64 10.75
C GLU A 17 4.24 11.87 10.74
N HIS A 18 3.67 13.07 10.76
CA HIS A 18 4.43 14.32 10.86
C HIS A 18 5.22 14.42 12.17
N LEU A 19 4.63 13.97 13.29
CA LEU A 19 5.27 13.90 14.60
C LEU A 19 6.25 12.72 14.75
N GLY A 20 6.33 11.84 13.74
CA GLY A 20 7.23 10.68 13.73
C GLY A 20 6.81 9.50 14.62
N TYR A 21 5.56 9.48 15.12
CA TYR A 21 5.07 8.38 15.98
C TYR A 21 4.81 7.09 15.23
N ILE A 22 4.28 7.19 14.01
CA ILE A 22 4.01 6.07 13.11
C ILE A 22 4.54 6.50 11.75
N PRO A 23 5.28 5.67 11.00
CA PRO A 23 5.89 6.12 9.75
C PRO A 23 4.96 6.03 8.54
N LYS A 24 3.94 5.18 8.59
CA LYS A 24 3.04 4.87 7.46
C LYS A 24 1.79 4.11 7.91
N GLN A 25 0.80 4.08 7.03
CA GLN A 25 -0.35 3.19 7.09
C GLN A 25 -0.11 1.93 6.26
N ILE A 26 -0.65 0.81 6.72
CA ILE A 26 -0.49 -0.50 6.06
C ILE A 26 -1.87 -1.16 5.94
N SER A 27 -2.22 -1.66 4.75
CA SER A 27 -3.49 -2.36 4.54
C SER A 27 -3.48 -3.79 5.11
N SER A 28 -4.64 -4.44 5.18
CA SER A 28 -4.65 -5.91 5.31
C SER A 28 -3.97 -6.56 4.09
N PRO A 29 -3.27 -7.69 4.26
CA PRO A 29 -2.75 -8.45 3.13
C PRO A 29 -3.86 -8.97 2.22
N PHE A 30 -3.59 -9.08 0.93
CA PHE A 30 -4.52 -9.59 -0.07
C PHE A 30 -3.78 -10.34 -1.18
N TYR A 31 -4.51 -11.11 -1.98
CA TYR A 31 -3.98 -11.81 -3.14
C TYR A 31 -4.51 -11.15 -4.42
N LEU A 32 -3.64 -10.94 -5.41
CA LEU A 32 -4.03 -10.34 -6.69
C LEU A 32 -4.85 -11.29 -7.59
N ALA A 33 -4.65 -12.60 -7.40
CA ALA A 33 -5.36 -13.68 -8.09
C ALA A 33 -5.48 -14.90 -7.18
N HIS A 34 -6.33 -15.86 -7.53
CA HIS A 34 -6.35 -17.16 -6.86
C HIS A 34 -4.98 -17.83 -6.99
N CYS A 35 -4.45 -18.36 -5.88
CA CYS A 35 -3.09 -18.91 -5.81
C CYS A 35 -1.98 -17.95 -6.33
N GLY A 36 -2.21 -16.63 -6.27
CA GLY A 36 -1.30 -15.60 -6.78
C GLY A 36 -0.33 -15.04 -5.74
N TYR A 37 0.37 -13.96 -6.11
CA TYR A 37 1.24 -13.22 -5.18
C TYR A 37 0.43 -12.61 -4.04
N ARG A 38 0.97 -12.72 -2.82
CA ARG A 38 0.43 -12.03 -1.65
C ARG A 38 1.02 -10.62 -1.60
N CYS A 39 0.15 -9.63 -1.45
CA CYS A 39 0.52 -8.23 -1.47
C CYS A 39 -0.09 -7.47 -0.28
N GLN A 40 0.45 -6.28 -0.05
CA GLN A 40 -0.03 -5.32 0.93
C GLN A 40 0.21 -3.90 0.41
N MET A 41 -0.71 -2.98 0.68
CA MET A 41 -0.52 -1.57 0.35
C MET A 41 0.13 -0.84 1.52
N GLU A 42 1.03 0.09 1.21
CA GLU A 42 1.57 1.06 2.17
C GLU A 42 1.25 2.48 1.71
N ALA A 43 0.88 3.34 2.65
CA ALA A 43 0.67 4.76 2.40
C ALA A 43 1.43 5.59 3.41
N TYR A 44 2.27 6.49 2.92
CA TYR A 44 2.94 7.52 3.69
C TYR A 44 2.16 8.80 3.44
N LEU A 45 1.28 9.15 4.37
CA LEU A 45 0.39 10.30 4.29
C LEU A 45 1.20 11.60 4.26
N ASN A 46 2.34 11.64 4.94
CA ASN A 46 3.29 12.75 4.92
C ASN A 46 4.39 12.60 3.86
N GLY A 47 4.24 11.66 2.92
CA GLY A 47 5.16 11.41 1.82
C GLY A 47 6.43 10.66 2.22
N ASP A 48 7.05 10.01 1.25
CA ASP A 48 8.31 9.27 1.43
C ASP A 48 9.36 9.70 0.40
N GLY A 49 10.64 9.54 0.75
CA GLY A 49 11.77 9.91 -0.10
C GLY A 49 11.72 11.37 -0.57
N THR A 50 11.70 11.59 -1.89
CA THR A 50 11.68 12.92 -2.51
C THR A 50 10.34 13.66 -2.35
N ALA A 51 9.28 12.92 -2.03
CA ALA A 51 7.93 13.42 -1.81
C ALA A 51 7.62 13.70 -0.33
N ARG A 52 8.57 13.44 0.58
CA ARG A 52 8.42 13.74 2.00
C ARG A 52 8.04 15.21 2.22
N ASP A 53 7.02 15.42 3.05
CA ASP A 53 6.38 16.71 3.37
C ASP A 53 5.73 17.43 2.16
N LYS A 54 5.60 16.77 1.00
CA LYS A 54 5.07 17.38 -0.24
C LYS A 54 3.80 16.72 -0.78
N GLY A 55 3.43 15.55 -0.27
CA GLY A 55 2.23 14.86 -0.71
C GLY A 55 2.12 13.44 -0.17
N LEU A 56 1.19 12.68 -0.74
CA LEU A 56 0.94 11.28 -0.42
C LEU A 56 1.88 10.39 -1.25
N SER A 57 2.52 9.41 -0.61
CA SER A 57 3.24 8.33 -1.31
C SER A 57 2.54 6.99 -1.06
N VAL A 58 2.27 6.24 -2.13
CA VAL A 58 1.56 4.95 -2.06
C VAL A 58 2.38 3.88 -2.76
N PHE A 59 2.51 2.72 -2.13
CA PHE A 59 3.28 1.60 -2.65
C PHE A 59 2.48 0.30 -2.55
N LEU A 60 2.68 -0.59 -3.52
CA LEU A 60 2.35 -2.00 -3.38
C LEU A 60 3.61 -2.76 -2.95
N ARG A 61 3.51 -3.51 -1.85
CA ARG A 61 4.54 -4.41 -1.38
C ARG A 61 4.12 -5.85 -1.68
N VAL A 62 4.98 -6.61 -2.37
CA VAL A 62 4.87 -8.07 -2.43
C VAL A 62 5.45 -8.63 -1.15
N ILE A 63 4.68 -9.46 -0.45
CA ILE A 63 5.06 -10.08 0.82
C ILE A 63 5.04 -11.60 0.67
N ARG A 64 5.62 -12.31 1.65
CA ARG A 64 5.65 -13.78 1.63
C ARG A 64 4.23 -14.37 1.58
N GLY A 65 3.96 -15.16 0.55
CA GLY A 65 2.70 -15.83 0.30
C GLY A 65 2.77 -17.35 0.45
N ASP A 66 1.61 -17.98 0.53
CA ASP A 66 1.50 -19.44 0.66
C ASP A 66 1.88 -20.15 -0.66
N TYR A 67 1.80 -19.44 -1.78
CA TYR A 67 2.01 -19.96 -3.13
C TYR A 67 3.36 -19.57 -3.76
N ASP A 68 4.26 -18.92 -3.01
CA ASP A 68 5.51 -18.35 -3.55
C ASP A 68 6.37 -19.38 -4.32
N LYS A 69 6.29 -20.66 -3.94
CA LYS A 69 7.00 -21.77 -4.60
C LYS A 69 6.48 -22.10 -6.01
N LEU A 70 5.24 -21.73 -6.30
CA LEU A 70 4.55 -22.01 -7.57
C LEU A 70 4.58 -20.81 -8.52
N LEU A 71 5.02 -19.65 -8.04
CA LEU A 71 4.99 -18.39 -8.76
C LEU A 71 6.35 -18.09 -9.40
N THR A 72 6.32 -17.39 -10.53
CA THR A 72 7.54 -16.93 -11.20
C THR A 72 8.21 -15.82 -10.41
N TRP A 73 9.54 -15.81 -10.38
CA TRP A 73 10.32 -14.73 -9.79
C TRP A 73 11.40 -14.27 -10.78
N PRO A 74 11.74 -12.97 -10.84
CA PRO A 74 11.16 -11.87 -10.06
C PRO A 74 9.71 -11.58 -10.45
N VAL A 75 9.00 -10.83 -9.61
CA VAL A 75 7.58 -10.51 -9.83
C VAL A 75 7.43 -9.53 -11.01
N TYR A 76 6.49 -9.82 -11.91
CA TYR A 76 6.09 -8.91 -12.98
C TYR A 76 4.59 -8.63 -12.85
N LEU A 77 4.23 -7.42 -12.45
CA LEU A 77 2.84 -7.01 -12.24
C LEU A 77 2.49 -5.85 -13.14
N SER A 78 1.37 -5.96 -13.85
CA SER A 78 0.71 -4.83 -14.52
C SER A 78 -0.51 -4.45 -13.68
N LEU A 79 -0.49 -3.27 -13.08
CA LEU A 79 -1.55 -2.83 -12.18
C LEU A 79 -1.73 -1.31 -12.22
N ASP A 80 -2.94 -0.90 -11.86
CA ASP A 80 -3.30 0.48 -11.62
C ASP A 80 -3.50 0.72 -10.12
N ILE A 81 -2.83 1.73 -9.57
CA ILE A 81 -3.09 2.25 -8.23
C ILE A 81 -3.85 3.56 -8.41
N VAL A 82 -5.09 3.59 -7.91
CA VAL A 82 -5.98 4.72 -8.10
C VAL A 82 -6.39 5.28 -6.74
N LEU A 83 -6.23 6.59 -6.58
CA LEU A 83 -6.84 7.34 -5.48
C LEU A 83 -8.28 7.69 -5.89
N ILE A 84 -9.25 7.25 -5.10
CA ILE A 84 -10.67 7.43 -5.41
C ILE A 84 -11.17 8.73 -4.80
N ASN A 85 -11.71 9.63 -5.62
CA ASN A 85 -12.48 10.77 -5.14
C ASN A 85 -13.86 10.30 -4.65
N GLN A 86 -14.29 10.74 -3.46
CA GLN A 86 -15.54 10.35 -2.81
C GLN A 86 -16.64 11.42 -2.90
N SER A 87 -16.53 12.31 -3.89
CA SER A 87 -17.57 13.30 -4.18
C SER A 87 -18.81 12.67 -4.82
#